data_AF-A0A955KVS0-F1
#
_entry.id   AF-A0A955KVS0-F1
#
_cell.length_a   1.000
_cell.length_b   1.000
_cell.length_c   1.000
_cell.angle_alpha   90.00
_cell.angle_beta   90.00
_cell.angle_gamma   90.00
#
_symmetry.space_group_name_H-M   'P 1'
#
loop_
_entity.id
_entity.type
_entity.pdbx_description
1 polymer ?
#
loop_
_entity_poly.entity_id
_entity_poly.type
_entity_poly.pdbx_seq_one_letter_code
_entity_poly.pdbx_strand_id
1 'polypeptide(L)'
;MSQKLIHRLNRIQGQIDAIKRLTESEDFSQETCIQNLQLLKASINGLKKFGAAYVAENMKKCIKDKKSPAEQEKLMLTFIDTGFDL
;
A
#
# COMPACT_ATOMS: atom_id res chain seq x y z
N MET A 1 8.32 16.35 0.43
CA MET A 1 7.27 15.57 -0.26
C MET A 1 7.34 14.09 0.15
N SER A 2 8.53 13.47 0.14
CA SER A 2 8.76 12.11 0.71
C SER A 2 8.25 11.91 2.15
N GLN A 3 8.34 12.92 3.02
CA GLN A 3 7.77 12.86 4.38
C GLN A 3 6.27 12.50 4.38
N LYS A 4 5.48 12.99 3.41
CA LYS A 4 4.04 12.65 3.33
C LYS A 4 3.81 11.18 2.97
N LEU A 5 4.68 10.59 2.14
CA LEU A 5 4.62 9.17 1.80
C LEU A 5 5.00 8.31 3.02
N ILE A 6 6.06 8.68 3.74
CA ILE A 6 6.47 8.01 4.98
C ILE A 6 5.39 8.11 6.05
N HIS A 7 4.76 9.27 6.25
CA HIS A 7 3.65 9.40 7.20
C HIS A 7 2.47 8.48 6.86
N ARG A 8 2.18 8.27 5.56
CA ARG A 8 1.13 7.31 5.14
C ARG A 8 1.52 5.88 5.50
N LEU A 9 2.78 5.49 5.28
CA LEU A 9 3.28 4.17 5.67
C LEU A 9 3.23 3.96 7.18
N ASN A 10 3.69 4.93 7.97
CA ASN A 10 3.64 4.84 9.45
C ASN A 10 2.20 4.65 9.95
N ARG A 11 1.23 5.32 9.33
CA ARG A 11 -0.19 5.12 9.66
C ARG A 11 -0.67 3.70 9.33
N ILE A 12 -0.33 3.19 8.16
CA ILE A 12 -0.66 1.82 7.75
C ILE A 12 -0.03 0.81 8.69
N GLN A 13 1.23 1.02 9.09
CA GLN A 13 1.94 0.17 10.04
C GLN A 13 1.22 0.12 11.40
N GLY A 14 0.79 1.27 11.93
CA GLY A 14 0.00 1.30 13.16
C GLY A 14 -1.32 0.53 13.07
N GLN A 15 -1.96 0.50 11.89
CA GLN A 15 -3.17 -0.31 11.65
C GLN A 15 -2.84 -1.81 11.60
N ILE A 16 -1.76 -2.20 10.94
CA ILE A 16 -1.28 -3.60 10.90
C ILE A 16 -0.92 -4.09 12.30
N ASP A 17 -0.22 -3.27 13.09
CA ASP A 17 0.15 -3.63 14.46
C ASP A 17 -1.08 -3.75 15.38
N ALA A 18 -2.12 -2.93 15.15
CA ALA A 18 -3.39 -3.09 15.85
C ALA A 18 -4.09 -4.41 15.49
N ILE A 19 -4.12 -4.77 14.20
CA ILE A 19 -4.70 -6.05 13.76
C ILE A 19 -4.00 -7.23 14.44
N LYS A 20 -2.66 -7.24 14.46
CA LYS A 20 -1.88 -8.31 15.13
C LYS A 20 -2.31 -8.47 16.60
N ARG A 21 -2.34 -7.38 17.36
CA ARG A 21 -2.74 -7.40 18.78
C ARG A 21 -4.17 -7.93 18.98
N LEU A 22 -5.11 -7.52 18.13
CA LEU A 22 -6.50 -7.96 18.21
C LEU A 22 -6.67 -9.44 17.80
N THR A 23 -5.83 -9.94 16.89
CA THR A 23 -5.81 -11.35 16.49
C THR A 23 -5.21 -12.26 17.57
N GLU A 24 -4.21 -11.78 18.31
CA GLU A 24 -3.59 -12.52 19.43
C GLU A 24 -4.40 -12.45 20.73
N SER A 25 -5.47 -11.65 20.76
CA SER A 25 -6.32 -11.46 21.94
C SER A 25 -7.12 -12.72 22.28
N GLU A 26 -7.04 -13.17 23.53
CA GLU A 26 -7.84 -14.30 24.05
C GLU A 26 -9.35 -13.96 24.11
N ASP A 27 -9.70 -12.68 24.27
CA ASP A 27 -11.07 -12.17 24.28
C ASP A 27 -11.62 -11.83 22.88
N PHE A 28 -11.49 -12.77 21.92
CA PHE A 28 -11.98 -12.55 20.56
C PHE A 28 -13.51 -12.55 20.51
N SER A 29 -14.11 -11.36 20.36
CA SER A 29 -15.55 -11.16 20.26
C SER A 29 -16.00 -10.78 18.84
N GLN A 30 -17.32 -10.74 18.60
CA GLN A 30 -17.88 -10.22 17.35
C GLN A 30 -17.45 -8.76 17.09
N GLU A 31 -17.34 -7.95 18.13
CA GLU A 31 -16.87 -6.57 18.02
C GLU A 31 -15.41 -6.52 17.57
N THR A 32 -14.54 -7.34 18.18
CA THR A 32 -13.13 -7.49 17.80
C THR A 32 -12.99 -7.91 16.33
N CYS A 33 -13.85 -8.83 15.86
CA CYS A 33 -13.90 -9.25 14.46
C CYS A 33 -14.25 -8.08 13.52
N ILE A 34 -15.31 -7.32 13.82
CA ILE A 34 -15.72 -6.17 13.02
C ILE A 34 -14.63 -5.09 13.00
N GLN A 35 -14.00 -4.81 14.14
CA GLN A 35 -12.89 -3.86 14.24
C GLN A 35 -11.70 -4.29 13.37
N ASN A 36 -11.33 -5.58 13.40
CA ASN A 36 -10.28 -6.12 12.53
C ASN A 36 -10.61 -5.97 11.05
N LEU A 37 -11.85 -6.26 10.63
CA LEU A 37 -12.29 -6.07 9.25
C LEU A 37 -12.20 -4.60 8.81
N GLN A 38 -12.57 -3.67 9.69
CA GLN A 38 -12.45 -2.23 9.42
C GLN A 38 -10.99 -1.79 9.28
N LEU A 39 -10.11 -2.25 10.17
CA LEU A 39 -8.68 -1.96 10.11
C LEU A 39 -8.02 -2.56 8.86
N LEU A 40 -8.39 -3.79 8.48
CA LEU A 40 -7.93 -4.43 7.24
C LEU A 40 -8.33 -3.60 6.02
N LYS A 41 -9.61 -3.23 5.92
CA LYS A 41 -10.12 -2.37 4.84
C LYS A 41 -9.37 -1.03 4.80
N ALA A 42 -9.14 -0.41 5.95
CA ALA A 42 -8.43 0.87 6.04
C ALA A 42 -6.96 0.74 5.61
N SER A 43 -6.30 -0.35 5.99
CA SER A 43 -4.90 -0.65 5.64
C SER A 43 -4.75 -0.87 4.14
N ILE A 44 -5.63 -1.68 3.53
CA ILE A 44 -5.67 -1.93 2.08
C ILE A 44 -5.87 -0.62 1.32
N ASN A 45 -6.87 0.17 1.70
CA ASN A 45 -7.13 1.47 1.06
C ASN A 45 -5.96 2.46 1.26
N GLY A 46 -5.32 2.42 2.42
CA GLY A 46 -4.11 3.18 2.72
C GLY A 46 -2.98 2.81 1.77
N LEU A 47 -2.70 1.52 1.60
CA LEU A 47 -1.68 0.98 0.71
C LEU A 47 -1.96 1.34 -0.76
N LYS A 48 -3.20 1.17 -1.24
CA LYS A 48 -3.59 1.56 -2.61
C LYS A 48 -3.31 3.05 -2.87
N LYS A 49 -3.71 3.93 -1.94
CA LYS A 49 -3.46 5.38 -2.04
C LYS A 49 -1.98 5.73 -1.94
N PHE A 50 -1.23 5.02 -1.10
CA PHE A 50 0.23 5.18 -1.01
C PHE A 50 0.90 4.79 -2.33
N GLY A 51 0.56 3.62 -2.90
CA GLY A 51 1.12 3.12 -4.16
C GLY A 51 0.93 4.11 -5.30
N ALA A 52 -0.30 4.59 -5.50
CA ALA A 52 -0.60 5.60 -6.51
C ALA A 52 0.24 6.89 -6.34
N ALA A 53 0.38 7.38 -5.10
CA ALA A 53 1.17 8.58 -4.81
C ALA A 53 2.68 8.35 -4.98
N TYR A 54 3.20 7.20 -4.56
CA TYR A 54 4.60 6.82 -4.71
C TYR A 54 4.99 6.75 -6.19
N VAL A 55 4.13 6.13 -7.00
CA VAL A 55 4.32 6.03 -8.45
C VAL A 55 4.29 7.42 -9.07
N ALA A 56 3.27 8.24 -8.80
CA ALA A 56 3.21 9.60 -9.33
C ALA A 56 4.47 10.44 -9.00
N GLU A 57 5.03 10.28 -7.80
CA GLU A 57 6.23 11.01 -7.36
C GLU A 57 7.55 10.43 -7.92
N ASN A 58 7.66 9.11 -8.05
CA ASN A 58 8.93 8.45 -8.37
C ASN A 58 8.98 7.82 -9.76
N MET A 59 7.88 7.83 -10.54
CA MET A 59 7.83 7.27 -11.89
C MET A 59 8.94 7.85 -12.78
N LYS A 60 9.15 9.17 -12.73
CA LYS A 60 10.24 9.83 -13.48
C LYS A 60 11.63 9.35 -13.08
N LYS A 61 11.83 8.91 -11.83
CA LYS A 61 13.09 8.30 -11.36
C LYS A 61 13.19 6.85 -11.84
N CYS A 62 12.09 6.10 -11.83
CA CYS A 62 12.04 4.73 -12.36
C CYS A 62 12.35 4.66 -13.87
N ILE A 63 11.94 5.67 -14.63
CA ILE A 63 12.17 5.76 -16.09
C ILE A 63 13.58 6.32 -16.40
N LYS A 64 14.25 6.98 -15.44
CA LYS A 64 15.54 7.62 -15.69
C LYS A 64 16.71 6.63 -15.87
N ASP A 65 16.48 5.34 -15.63
CA ASP A 65 17.44 4.29 -15.94
C ASP A 65 17.65 4.15 -17.45
N LYS A 66 18.87 3.77 -17.86
CA LYS A 66 19.34 3.59 -19.25
C LYS A 66 18.63 2.43 -20.01
N LYS A 67 17.38 2.14 -19.70
CA LYS A 67 16.57 1.14 -20.39
C LYS A 67 16.10 1.70 -21.73
N SER A 68 15.99 0.82 -22.71
CA SER A 68 15.40 1.17 -24.00
C SER A 68 13.92 1.56 -23.85
N PRO A 69 13.36 2.37 -24.75
CA PRO A 69 11.94 2.76 -24.70
C PRO A 69 10.97 1.56 -24.61
N ALA A 70 11.27 0.46 -25.30
CA ALA A 70 10.48 -0.77 -25.27
C ALA A 70 10.49 -1.46 -23.89
N GLU A 71 11.63 -1.43 -23.20
CA GLU A 71 11.73 -1.96 -21.83
C GLU A 71 10.99 -1.09 -20.82
N GLN A 72 10.97 0.24 -21.04
CA GLN A 72 10.20 1.17 -20.21
C GLN A 72 8.69 0.98 -20.39
N GLU A 73 8.23 0.82 -21.63
CA GLU A 73 6.83 0.54 -21.95
C GLU A 73 6.37 -0.78 -21.32
N LYS A 74 7.13 -1.86 -21.49
CA LYS A 74 6.83 -3.15 -20.87
C LYS A 74 6.74 -3.05 -19.34
N LEU A 75 7.67 -2.33 -18.71
CA LEU A 75 7.68 -2.14 -17.26
C LEU A 75 6.42 -1.40 -16.77
N MET A 76 5.97 -0.39 -17.52
CA MET A 76 4.74 0.34 -17.20
C MET A 76 3.50 -0.53 -17.32
N LEU A 77 3.39 -1.31 -18.40
CA LEU A 77 2.26 -2.21 -18.63
C LEU A 77 2.15 -3.27 -17.53
N THR A 78 3.27 -3.90 -17.14
CA THR A 78 3.31 -4.85 -16.02
C THR A 78 2.92 -4.21 -14.69
N PHE A 79 3.30 -2.96 -14.44
CA PHE A 79 2.94 -2.27 -13.21
C PHE A 79 1.44 -1.94 -13.14
N ILE A 80 0.83 -1.58 -14.28
CA ILE A 80 -0.61 -1.33 -14.36
C ILE A 80 -1.39 -2.62 -14.07
N ASP A 81 -0.99 -3.72 -14.71
CA ASP A 81 -1.58 -5.06 -14.54
C ASP A 81 -1.50 -5.51 -13.07
N THR A 82 -0.29 -5.64 -12.54
CA THR A 82 -0.07 -6.19 -11.19
C THR A 82 -0.45 -5.26 -10.02
N GLY A 83 -0.48 -3.94 -10.23
CA GLY A 83 -0.68 -2.95 -9.18
C GLY A 83 -2.12 -2.47 -8.99
N PHE A 84 -2.97 -2.66 -10.01
CA PHE A 84 -4.34 -2.15 -10.02
C PHE A 84 -5.42 -3.20 -10.31
N ASP A 85 -5.06 -4.48 -10.43
CA ASP A 85 -6.05 -5.56 -10.42
C ASP A 85 -7.00 -5.40 -9.21
N LEU A 86 -8.28 -5.21 -9.53
CA LEU A 86 -9.41 -5.10 -8.59
C LEU A 86 -10.05 -6.46 -8.37
#